data_AF-A0A3M9XFQ4-F1
#
_entry.id   AF-A0A3M9XFQ4-F1
#
_cell.length_a   1.000
_cell.length_b   1.000
_cell.length_c   1.000
_cell.angle_alpha   90.00
_cell.angle_beta   90.00
_cell.angle_gamma   90.00
#
_symmetry.space_group_name_H-M   'P 1'
#
loop_
_entity.id
_entity.type
_entity.pdbx_description
1 polymer ?
#
loop_
_entity_poly.entity_id
_entity_poly.type
_entity_poly.pdbx_seq_one_letter_code
_entity_poly.pdbx_strand_id
1 'polypeptide(L)'
;MRGALSRLAIEGIIKRIRRGLYEIAENENDILFENNGELATSIANLQRYSEAMSTGSPVVISGSFFSLGQTWDQSDVDVAKQLIETGRCEIARRKVDRLYERSSQRLKNYQIWNDLIETLPELSEWLAMPPEQMAKRVGVAWELSVTVGRFIDLDKRLSTDSDSPHLRLDADVRLSLEDVNGSVGTLLREFPTGAAMDDRHREWNASQEAIEVARAIFINVEKTNLLIAEYLPLIARALKSDDLESVQGRKSAGWGVGTVKRIGLASIIAASTVTGGLVGGATGEVGAEITRQTQLSDKAAKLVLKSKDDLIEMSKDAPADIRNAVEDFIKRIENSKR
;
A
#
# COMPACT_ATOMS: atom_id res chain seq x y z
N MET A 1 4.14 -6.35 22.17
CA MET A 1 3.37 -7.61 22.31
C MET A 1 2.42 -7.94 21.15
N ARG A 2 1.90 -6.98 20.36
CA ARG A 2 0.99 -7.25 19.23
C ARG A 2 1.67 -7.63 17.88
N GLY A 3 2.93 -7.28 17.65
CA GLY A 3 3.70 -7.80 16.50
C GLY A 3 4.03 -9.30 16.61
N ALA A 4 4.17 -9.80 17.84
CA ALA A 4 4.22 -11.24 18.12
C ALA A 4 2.85 -11.90 17.87
N LEU A 5 1.73 -11.18 18.06
CA LEU A 5 0.39 -11.71 17.81
C LEU A 5 0.02 -11.78 16.31
N SER A 6 0.55 -10.91 15.44
CA SER A 6 0.37 -11.07 13.98
C SER A 6 1.27 -12.17 13.41
N ARG A 7 2.51 -12.31 13.91
CA ARG A 7 3.34 -13.49 13.66
C ARG A 7 2.69 -14.76 14.19
N LEU A 8 2.11 -14.77 15.40
CA LEU A 8 1.37 -15.90 15.95
C LEU A 8 0.04 -16.17 15.25
N ALA A 9 -0.60 -15.15 14.66
CA ALA A 9 -1.79 -15.34 13.83
C ALA A 9 -1.42 -16.00 12.50
N ILE A 10 -0.35 -15.55 11.84
CA ILE A 10 0.16 -16.11 10.59
C ILE A 10 0.80 -17.48 10.82
N GLU A 11 1.64 -17.65 11.84
CA GLU A 11 2.17 -18.94 12.28
C GLU A 11 1.05 -19.86 12.79
N GLY A 12 0.02 -19.31 13.42
CA GLY A 12 -1.17 -20.05 13.84
C GLY A 12 -2.05 -20.48 12.67
N ILE A 13 -2.07 -19.72 11.58
CA ILE A 13 -2.68 -20.05 10.30
C ILE A 13 -1.83 -21.12 9.59
N ILE A 14 -0.52 -20.96 9.49
CA ILE A 14 0.41 -21.95 8.89
C ILE A 14 0.41 -23.26 9.70
N LYS A 15 0.33 -23.19 11.03
CA LYS A 15 0.27 -24.36 11.92
C LYS A 15 -1.10 -25.04 11.86
N ARG A 16 -2.19 -24.29 11.67
CA ARG A 16 -3.54 -24.85 11.43
C ARG A 16 -3.69 -25.42 10.03
N ILE A 17 -3.08 -24.82 9.02
CA ILE A 17 -2.95 -25.36 7.66
C ILE A 17 -2.14 -26.65 7.71
N ARG A 18 -0.97 -26.67 8.37
CA ARG A 18 -0.19 -27.90 8.59
C ARG A 18 -0.97 -28.97 9.33
N ARG A 19 -1.72 -28.61 10.37
CA ARG A 19 -2.52 -29.57 11.15
C ARG A 19 -3.72 -30.11 10.36
N GLY A 20 -4.42 -29.27 9.59
CA GLY A 20 -5.46 -29.70 8.66
C GLY A 20 -4.91 -30.60 7.54
N LEU A 21 -3.69 -30.32 7.06
CA LEU A 21 -2.98 -31.19 6.12
C LEU A 21 -2.65 -32.57 6.73
N TYR A 22 -2.28 -32.64 8.02
CA TYR A 22 -2.05 -33.92 8.70
C TYR A 22 -3.33 -34.71 8.99
N GLU A 23 -4.44 -34.04 9.32
CA GLU A 23 -5.74 -34.70 9.59
C GLU A 23 -6.45 -35.17 8.29
N ILE A 24 -6.16 -34.55 7.14
CA ILE A 24 -6.66 -34.99 5.82
C ILE A 24 -5.81 -36.13 5.22
N ALA A 25 -4.51 -36.18 5.57
CA ALA A 25 -3.56 -37.17 5.05
C ALA A 25 -3.79 -38.62 5.50
N GLU A 26 -4.68 -38.89 6.45
CA GLU A 26 -5.05 -40.26 6.81
C GLU A 26 -6.01 -40.92 5.81
N ASN A 27 -6.56 -40.17 4.84
CA ASN A 27 -7.35 -40.74 3.75
C ASN A 27 -7.00 -40.07 2.41
N GLU A 28 -6.28 -40.83 1.57
CA GLU A 28 -6.05 -40.66 0.13
C GLU A 28 -4.85 -39.81 -0.37
N ASN A 29 -3.91 -40.56 -0.98
CA ASN A 29 -3.00 -40.24 -2.09
C ASN A 29 -1.67 -39.48 -1.85
N ASP A 30 -0.58 -40.26 -1.89
CA ASP A 30 0.85 -39.88 -1.95
C ASP A 30 1.25 -38.98 -3.15
N ILE A 31 0.37 -38.75 -4.13
CA ILE A 31 0.65 -37.90 -5.32
C ILE A 31 0.40 -36.40 -5.02
N LEU A 32 -0.37 -36.08 -3.97
CA LEU A 32 -0.65 -34.70 -3.57
C LEU A 32 0.50 -34.05 -2.78
N PHE A 33 1.42 -34.83 -2.22
CA PHE A 33 2.46 -34.34 -1.31
C PHE A 33 3.64 -33.65 -2.00
N GLU A 34 4.10 -34.12 -3.17
CA GLU A 34 5.22 -33.51 -3.89
C GLU A 34 4.83 -32.16 -4.53
N ASN A 35 3.67 -32.09 -5.19
CA ASN A 35 3.15 -30.86 -5.80
C ASN A 35 2.83 -29.76 -4.76
N ASN A 36 2.47 -30.13 -3.53
CA ASN A 36 2.19 -29.18 -2.46
C ASN A 36 3.47 -28.58 -1.85
N GLY A 37 4.60 -29.30 -1.90
CA GLY A 37 5.90 -28.80 -1.42
C GLY A 37 6.47 -27.67 -2.28
N GLU A 38 6.40 -27.83 -3.61
CA GLU A 38 6.80 -26.79 -4.56
C GLU A 38 5.89 -25.55 -4.47
N LEU A 39 4.58 -25.77 -4.38
CA LEU A 39 3.58 -24.70 -4.23
C LEU A 39 3.84 -23.84 -2.97
N ALA A 40 4.06 -24.50 -1.83
CA ALA A 40 4.34 -23.84 -0.56
C ALA A 40 5.65 -23.05 -0.61
N THR A 41 6.66 -23.58 -1.31
CA THR A 41 7.95 -22.90 -1.50
C THR A 41 7.79 -21.65 -2.37
N SER A 42 7.07 -21.74 -3.48
CA SER A 42 6.80 -20.59 -4.35
C SER A 42 5.98 -19.50 -3.65
N ILE A 43 4.96 -19.89 -2.86
CA ILE A 43 4.21 -18.92 -2.02
C ILE A 43 5.15 -18.23 -1.03
N ALA A 44 6.00 -18.98 -0.34
CA ALA A 44 6.94 -18.42 0.63
C ALA A 44 7.96 -17.47 -0.03
N ASN A 45 8.42 -17.78 -1.25
CA ASN A 45 9.32 -16.92 -2.00
C ASN A 45 8.62 -15.62 -2.44
N LEU A 46 7.39 -15.69 -2.95
CA LEU A 46 6.60 -14.49 -3.28
C LEU A 46 6.36 -13.61 -2.05
N GLN A 47 6.06 -14.21 -0.90
CA GLN A 47 5.89 -13.50 0.36
C GLN A 47 7.18 -12.80 0.79
N ARG A 48 8.30 -13.52 0.83
CA ARG A 48 9.61 -12.94 1.18
C ARG A 48 10.02 -11.83 0.23
N TYR A 49 9.80 -12.01 -1.06
CA TYR A 49 10.07 -10.97 -2.05
C TYR A 49 9.21 -9.74 -1.78
N SER A 50 7.90 -9.91 -1.58
CA SER A 50 7.00 -8.80 -1.22
C SER A 50 7.46 -8.10 0.06
N GLU A 51 7.82 -8.83 1.11
CA GLU A 51 8.31 -8.27 2.37
C GLU A 51 9.62 -7.49 2.21
N ALA A 52 10.53 -7.98 1.36
CA ALA A 52 11.83 -7.38 1.10
C ALA A 52 11.77 -6.15 0.18
N MET A 53 10.66 -5.91 -0.53
CA MET A 53 10.54 -4.75 -1.42
C MET A 53 10.75 -3.44 -0.65
N SER A 54 11.64 -2.57 -1.15
CA SER A 54 11.91 -1.28 -0.52
C SER A 54 10.84 -0.22 -0.82
N THR A 55 9.95 -0.47 -1.79
CA THR A 55 8.89 0.43 -2.26
C THR A 55 7.49 -0.02 -1.84
N GLY A 56 6.59 0.97 -1.73
CA GLY A 56 5.16 0.79 -1.49
C GLY A 56 4.79 0.41 -0.07
N SER A 57 3.48 0.43 0.20
CA SER A 57 2.94 -0.02 1.48
C SER A 57 2.78 -1.54 1.50
N PRO A 58 3.16 -2.22 2.60
CA PRO A 58 2.84 -3.64 2.79
C PRO A 58 1.34 -3.91 2.60
N VAL A 59 0.95 -5.13 2.27
CA VAL A 59 -0.46 -5.49 2.11
C VAL A 59 -0.82 -6.50 3.18
N VAL A 60 -1.89 -6.25 3.92
CA VAL A 60 -2.40 -7.13 4.98
C VAL A 60 -3.84 -7.52 4.71
N ILE A 61 -4.24 -8.69 5.19
CA ILE A 61 -5.61 -9.17 5.06
C ILE A 61 -6.45 -8.59 6.21
N SER A 62 -7.57 -7.97 5.86
CA SER A 62 -8.55 -7.41 6.80
C SER A 62 -9.95 -7.91 6.44
N GLY A 63 -10.29 -9.09 6.96
CA GLY A 63 -11.53 -9.79 6.60
C GLY A 63 -11.55 -10.17 5.12
N SER A 64 -12.57 -9.71 4.38
CA SER A 64 -12.76 -9.98 2.95
C SER A 64 -12.10 -8.95 2.02
N PHE A 65 -11.13 -8.20 2.53
CA PHE A 65 -10.44 -7.13 1.83
C PHE A 65 -8.94 -7.16 2.14
N PHE A 66 -8.15 -6.58 1.25
CA PHE A 66 -6.83 -6.09 1.55
C PHE A 66 -6.90 -4.72 2.21
N SER A 67 -5.98 -4.51 3.14
CA SER A 67 -5.66 -3.23 3.75
C SER A 67 -4.19 -2.93 3.48
N LEU A 68 -3.83 -1.65 3.49
CA LEU A 68 -2.43 -1.27 3.52
C LEU A 68 -1.86 -1.51 4.93
N GLY A 69 -0.69 -2.11 4.95
CA GLY A 69 -0.10 -2.82 6.06
C GLY A 69 0.72 -1.93 6.98
N GLN A 70 0.63 -2.30 8.25
CA GLN A 70 1.15 -1.61 9.43
C GLN A 70 2.50 -2.24 9.78
N THR A 71 3.55 -1.95 9.03
CA THR A 71 4.92 -2.19 9.53
C THR A 71 5.22 -1.08 10.50
N TRP A 72 5.04 -1.38 11.77
CA TRP A 72 5.34 -0.47 12.85
C TRP A 72 5.94 -1.28 13.98
N ASP A 73 7.06 -0.79 14.46
CA ASP A 73 7.71 -1.37 15.62
C ASP A 73 7.19 -0.64 16.87
N GLN A 74 7.37 -1.23 18.05
CA GLN A 74 7.04 -0.58 19.32
C GLN A 74 7.70 0.81 19.42
N SER A 75 8.84 0.98 18.76
CA SER A 75 9.55 2.24 18.61
C SER A 75 8.73 3.35 17.93
N ASP A 76 7.91 3.07 16.91
CA ASP A 76 7.03 4.09 16.29
C ASP A 76 5.92 4.55 17.27
N VAL A 77 5.41 3.65 18.11
CA VAL A 77 4.41 3.98 19.13
C VAL A 77 5.02 4.90 20.21
N ASP A 78 6.26 4.61 20.61
CA ASP A 78 6.96 5.40 21.62
C ASP A 78 7.26 6.81 21.11
N VAL A 79 7.65 6.93 19.84
CA VAL A 79 7.78 8.23 19.15
C VAL A 79 6.44 8.98 19.12
N ALA A 80 5.34 8.32 18.72
CA ALA A 80 4.02 8.96 18.68
C ALA A 80 3.61 9.51 20.05
N LYS A 81 3.83 8.76 21.13
CA LYS A 81 3.57 9.22 22.50
C LYS A 81 4.37 10.47 22.84
N GLN A 82 5.67 10.45 22.58
CA GLN A 82 6.55 11.58 22.85
C GLN A 82 6.12 12.84 22.07
N LEU A 83 5.76 12.69 20.79
CA LEU A 83 5.32 13.81 19.95
C LEU A 83 3.99 14.41 20.42
N ILE A 84 3.08 13.57 20.93
CA ILE A 84 1.81 14.00 21.51
C ILE A 84 2.05 14.70 22.86
N GLU A 85 2.84 14.10 23.76
CA GLU A 85 3.16 14.66 25.08
C GLU A 85 3.86 16.03 24.98
N THR A 86 4.74 16.20 24.00
CA THR A 86 5.43 17.47 23.73
C THR A 86 4.59 18.49 22.95
N GLY A 87 3.35 18.16 22.58
CA GLY A 87 2.41 19.04 21.87
C GLY A 87 2.77 19.28 20.39
N ARG A 88 3.76 18.55 19.84
CA ARG A 88 4.25 18.78 18.48
C ARG A 88 3.26 18.34 17.41
N CYS A 89 2.52 17.26 17.65
CA CYS A 89 1.42 16.83 16.77
C CYS A 89 0.35 17.91 16.65
N GLU A 90 -0.04 18.53 17.77
CA GLU A 90 -1.05 19.59 17.79
C GLU A 90 -0.56 20.87 17.09
N ILE A 91 0.71 21.24 17.25
CA ILE A 91 1.31 22.38 16.53
C ILE A 91 1.29 22.13 15.02
N ALA A 92 1.71 20.94 14.57
CA ALA A 92 1.67 20.59 13.15
C ALA A 92 0.24 20.55 12.61
N ARG A 93 -0.71 20.01 13.38
CA ARG A 93 -2.13 19.92 13.02
C ARG A 93 -2.72 21.30 12.74
N ARG A 94 -2.46 22.28 13.62
CA ARG A 94 -2.89 23.67 13.42
C ARG A 94 -2.32 24.31 12.15
N LYS A 95 -1.10 23.95 11.76
CA LYS A 95 -0.50 24.41 10.48
C LYS A 95 -1.23 23.80 9.29
N VAL A 96 -1.51 22.49 9.33
CA VAL A 96 -2.28 21.77 8.31
C VAL A 96 -3.68 22.36 8.17
N ASP A 97 -4.41 22.54 9.28
CA ASP A 97 -5.76 23.10 9.30
C ASP A 97 -5.81 24.51 8.71
N ARG A 98 -4.82 25.35 9.05
CA ARG A 98 -4.70 26.69 8.51
C ARG A 98 -4.43 26.69 7.01
N LEU A 99 -3.57 25.79 6.51
CA LEU A 99 -3.36 25.66 5.08
C LEU A 99 -4.64 25.20 4.39
N TYR A 100 -5.35 24.24 4.97
CA TYR A 100 -6.62 23.75 4.43
C TYR A 100 -7.66 24.85 4.31
N GLU A 101 -7.84 25.67 5.35
CA GLU A 101 -8.76 26.80 5.34
C GLU A 101 -8.43 27.79 4.19
N ARG A 102 -7.16 28.18 4.06
CA ARG A 102 -6.72 29.13 3.03
C ARG A 102 -6.88 28.55 1.63
N SER A 103 -6.43 27.31 1.43
CA SER A 103 -6.46 26.64 0.13
C SER A 103 -7.89 26.31 -0.31
N SER A 104 -8.76 25.85 0.58
CA SER A 104 -10.16 25.55 0.24
C SER A 104 -10.96 26.79 -0.15
N GLN A 105 -10.66 27.96 0.44
CA GLN A 105 -11.34 29.21 0.08
C GLN A 105 -10.88 29.75 -1.28
N ARG A 106 -9.58 29.67 -1.58
CA ARG A 106 -8.96 30.36 -2.73
C ARG A 106 -8.69 29.47 -3.95
N LEU A 107 -8.40 28.19 -3.72
CA LEU A 107 -7.90 27.27 -4.75
C LEU A 107 -8.94 26.24 -5.23
N LYS A 108 -10.11 26.11 -4.57
CA LYS A 108 -11.12 25.07 -4.87
C LYS A 108 -11.62 25.01 -6.33
N ASN A 109 -11.50 26.10 -7.07
CA ASN A 109 -11.94 26.19 -8.47
C ASN A 109 -10.83 25.81 -9.46
N TYR A 110 -9.62 25.53 -8.97
CA TYR A 110 -8.45 25.23 -9.78
C TYR A 110 -8.08 23.76 -9.62
N GLN A 111 -8.49 22.94 -10.59
CA GLN A 111 -8.34 21.48 -10.55
C GLN A 111 -6.92 21.00 -10.24
N ILE A 112 -5.91 21.74 -10.71
CA ILE A 112 -4.51 21.40 -10.47
C ILE A 112 -4.16 21.35 -8.97
N TRP A 113 -4.86 22.10 -8.11
CA TRP A 113 -4.64 22.18 -6.66
C TRP A 113 -5.59 21.28 -5.85
N ASN A 114 -6.53 20.56 -6.46
CA ASN A 114 -7.54 19.80 -5.72
C ASN A 114 -6.93 18.72 -4.81
N ASP A 115 -5.93 17.98 -5.31
CA ASP A 115 -5.33 16.92 -4.51
C ASP A 115 -4.63 17.48 -3.26
N LEU A 116 -4.14 18.73 -3.27
CA LEU A 116 -3.63 19.40 -2.08
C LEU A 116 -4.75 19.59 -1.06
N ILE A 117 -5.88 20.15 -1.50
CA ILE A 117 -7.03 20.43 -0.63
C ILE A 117 -7.58 19.13 -0.02
N GLU A 118 -7.64 18.06 -0.81
CA GLU A 118 -8.14 16.75 -0.37
C GLU A 118 -7.18 16.02 0.58
N THR A 119 -5.86 16.21 0.42
CA THR A 119 -4.84 15.55 1.25
C THR A 119 -4.76 16.14 2.67
N LEU A 120 -5.03 17.44 2.84
CA LEU A 120 -4.84 18.11 4.12
C LEU A 120 -5.75 17.61 5.25
N PRO A 121 -7.05 17.35 5.04
CA PRO A 121 -7.90 16.73 6.06
C PRO A 121 -7.40 15.36 6.53
N GLU A 122 -6.96 14.50 5.60
CA GLU A 122 -6.43 13.17 5.94
C GLU A 122 -5.16 13.27 6.80
N LEU A 123 -4.30 14.25 6.49
CA LEU A 123 -3.09 14.51 7.25
C LEU A 123 -3.39 15.09 8.64
N SER A 124 -4.39 15.97 8.75
CA SER A 124 -4.85 16.53 10.02
C SER A 124 -5.46 15.44 10.92
N GLU A 125 -6.25 14.53 10.33
CA GLU A 125 -6.82 13.38 11.04
C GLU A 125 -5.72 12.50 11.61
N TRP A 126 -4.69 12.17 10.82
CA TRP A 126 -3.56 11.38 11.29
C TRP A 126 -2.86 12.02 12.50
N LEU A 127 -2.65 13.34 12.47
CA LEU A 127 -2.04 14.10 13.59
C LEU A 127 -2.89 14.11 14.86
N ALA A 128 -4.20 13.85 14.76
CA ALA A 128 -5.13 13.77 15.88
C ALA A 128 -5.34 12.34 16.42
N MET A 129 -4.77 11.33 15.78
CA MET A 129 -4.95 9.94 16.17
C MET A 129 -4.27 9.60 17.51
N PRO A 130 -4.79 8.63 18.28
CA PRO A 130 -4.06 8.02 19.38
C PRO A 130 -2.71 7.45 18.92
N PRO A 131 -1.70 7.33 19.80
CA PRO A 131 -0.37 6.84 19.43
C PRO A 131 -0.39 5.51 18.67
N GLU A 132 -1.22 4.57 19.11
CA GLU A 132 -1.38 3.25 18.50
C GLU A 132 -2.13 3.28 17.15
N GLN A 133 -2.72 4.38 16.75
CA GLN A 133 -3.34 4.49 15.43
C GLN A 133 -2.46 5.32 14.50
N MET A 134 -1.85 6.38 15.04
CA MET A 134 -0.86 7.19 14.36
C MET A 134 0.29 6.33 13.84
N ALA A 135 0.90 5.54 14.72
CA ALA A 135 2.05 4.74 14.36
C ALA A 135 1.70 3.65 13.31
N LYS A 136 0.45 3.16 13.25
CA LYS A 136 -0.01 2.17 12.23
C LYS A 136 0.00 2.75 10.83
N ARG A 137 -0.21 4.07 10.76
CA ARG A 137 -0.48 4.79 9.53
C ARG A 137 0.69 5.70 9.14
N VAL A 138 1.88 5.52 9.72
CA VAL A 138 3.08 6.32 9.38
C VAL A 138 3.38 6.27 7.88
N GLY A 139 3.31 5.09 7.25
CA GLY A 139 3.54 4.99 5.81
C GLY A 139 2.49 5.70 4.95
N VAL A 140 1.24 5.78 5.43
CA VAL A 140 0.18 6.57 4.79
C VAL A 140 0.46 8.06 4.98
N ALA A 141 0.75 8.49 6.20
CA ALA A 141 1.08 9.89 6.51
C ALA A 141 2.33 10.38 5.77
N TRP A 142 3.31 9.49 5.58
CA TRP A 142 4.49 9.74 4.74
C TRP A 142 4.10 10.04 3.30
N GLU A 143 3.22 9.23 2.70
CA GLU A 143 2.72 9.48 1.35
C GLU A 143 1.98 10.82 1.28
N LEU A 144 1.07 11.08 2.23
CA LEU A 144 0.31 12.34 2.29
C LEU A 144 1.27 13.54 2.36
N SER A 145 2.32 13.46 3.17
CA SER A 145 3.36 14.50 3.27
C SER A 145 4.14 14.68 1.97
N VAL A 146 4.46 13.59 1.26
CA VAL A 146 5.11 13.65 -0.05
C VAL A 146 4.20 14.29 -1.09
N THR A 147 2.91 13.92 -1.08
CA THR A 147 1.89 14.53 -1.96
C THR A 147 1.76 16.03 -1.69
N VAL A 148 1.76 16.47 -0.43
CA VAL A 148 1.84 17.91 -0.08
C VAL A 148 3.14 18.53 -0.62
N GLY A 149 4.28 17.87 -0.45
CA GLY A 149 5.58 18.33 -0.95
C GLY A 149 5.62 18.54 -2.46
N ARG A 150 4.92 17.69 -3.25
CA ARG A 150 4.80 17.84 -4.71
C ARG A 150 4.22 19.18 -5.12
N PHE A 151 3.35 19.77 -4.30
CA PHE A 151 2.75 21.07 -4.57
C PHE A 151 3.71 22.25 -4.40
N ILE A 152 4.79 22.08 -3.62
CA ILE A 152 5.89 23.04 -3.56
C ILE A 152 6.66 23.04 -4.88
N ASP A 153 6.93 21.85 -5.42
CA ASP A 153 7.64 21.71 -6.69
C ASP A 153 6.77 22.19 -7.86
N LEU A 154 5.45 21.96 -7.82
CA LEU A 154 4.50 22.56 -8.76
C LEU A 154 4.53 24.09 -8.70
N ASP A 155 4.39 24.71 -7.51
CA ASP A 155 4.39 26.17 -7.41
C ASP A 155 5.71 26.79 -7.91
N LYS A 156 6.85 26.12 -7.66
CA LYS A 156 8.14 26.51 -8.24
C LYS A 156 8.14 26.46 -9.77
N ARG A 157 7.63 25.39 -10.38
CA ARG A 157 7.54 25.30 -11.86
C ARG A 157 6.63 26.39 -12.43
N LEU A 158 5.45 26.60 -11.83
CA LEU A 158 4.55 27.68 -12.21
C LEU A 158 5.17 29.07 -11.99
N SER A 159 6.16 29.19 -11.10
CA SER A 159 6.87 30.46 -10.91
C SER A 159 7.88 30.77 -12.00
N THR A 160 8.40 29.74 -12.68
CA THR A 160 9.39 29.85 -13.75
C THR A 160 8.77 29.84 -15.14
N ASP A 161 7.57 29.27 -15.28
CA ASP A 161 6.82 29.22 -16.53
C ASP A 161 5.86 30.42 -16.64
N SER A 162 6.31 31.47 -17.33
CA SER A 162 5.53 32.71 -17.52
C SER A 162 4.29 32.53 -18.39
N ASP A 163 4.23 31.46 -19.19
CA ASP A 163 3.15 31.20 -20.14
C ASP A 163 2.11 30.22 -19.57
N SER A 164 2.32 29.74 -18.34
CA SER A 164 1.40 28.80 -17.70
C SER A 164 0.01 29.41 -17.50
N PRO A 165 -1.07 28.76 -17.96
CA PRO A 165 -2.43 29.23 -17.71
C PRO A 165 -2.90 28.98 -16.26
N HIS A 166 -2.07 28.34 -15.45
CA HIS A 166 -2.40 27.93 -14.08
C HIS A 166 -2.06 29.03 -13.06
N LEU A 167 -2.93 29.18 -12.07
CA LEU A 167 -2.75 30.16 -11.00
C LEU A 167 -1.61 29.74 -10.06
N ARG A 168 -0.63 30.63 -9.87
CA ARG A 168 0.41 30.54 -8.84
C ARG A 168 -0.16 30.77 -7.44
N LEU A 169 0.49 30.22 -6.41
CA LEU A 169 0.05 30.46 -5.04
C LEU A 169 0.34 31.90 -4.59
N ASP A 170 -0.63 32.48 -3.87
CA ASP A 170 -0.42 33.68 -3.05
C ASP A 170 0.74 33.44 -2.07
N ALA A 171 1.48 34.50 -1.73
CA ALA A 171 2.65 34.39 -0.87
C ALA A 171 2.33 33.77 0.51
N ASP A 172 1.18 34.07 1.10
CA ASP A 172 0.76 33.52 2.39
C ASP A 172 0.36 32.05 2.32
N VAL A 173 -0.21 31.60 1.20
CA VAL A 173 -0.53 30.18 0.95
C VAL A 173 0.75 29.39 0.69
N ARG A 174 1.67 29.92 -0.13
CA ARG A 174 3.00 29.34 -0.36
C ARG A 174 3.76 29.14 0.94
N LEU A 175 3.89 30.18 1.78
CA LEU A 175 4.57 30.08 3.06
C LEU A 175 3.91 29.05 3.98
N SER A 176 2.57 28.97 3.98
CA SER A 176 1.85 27.97 4.78
C SER A 176 2.12 26.54 4.28
N LEU A 177 2.22 26.35 2.97
CA LEU A 177 2.55 25.08 2.35
C LEU A 177 3.98 24.63 2.71
N GLU A 178 4.94 25.54 2.62
CA GLU A 178 6.34 25.29 3.02
C GLU A 178 6.44 24.96 4.52
N ASP A 179 5.73 25.70 5.37
CA ASP A 179 5.67 25.47 6.82
C ASP A 179 5.08 24.10 7.17
N VAL A 180 4.00 23.68 6.48
CA VAL A 180 3.38 22.37 6.67
C VAL A 180 4.35 21.27 6.24
N ASN A 181 4.92 21.37 5.04
CA ASN A 181 5.85 20.38 4.52
C ASN A 181 7.10 20.24 5.42
N GLY A 182 7.66 21.36 5.89
CA GLY A 182 8.79 21.35 6.83
C GLY A 182 8.42 20.71 8.17
N SER A 183 7.28 21.10 8.74
CA SER A 183 6.87 20.61 10.07
C SER A 183 6.50 19.13 10.06
N VAL A 184 5.65 18.72 9.12
CA VAL A 184 5.17 17.35 9.02
C VAL A 184 6.27 16.42 8.53
N GLY A 185 7.05 16.83 7.52
CA GLY A 185 8.17 16.05 7.01
C GLY A 185 9.22 15.77 8.08
N THR A 186 9.58 16.77 8.90
CA THR A 186 10.49 16.57 10.04
C THR A 186 9.89 15.64 11.10
N LEU A 187 8.62 15.79 11.44
CA LEU A 187 7.96 14.89 12.40
C LEU A 187 7.94 13.44 11.93
N LEU A 188 7.62 13.20 10.67
CA LEU A 188 7.58 11.86 10.10
C LEU A 188 8.95 11.18 10.08
N ARG A 189 10.03 11.95 9.92
CA ARG A 189 11.40 11.42 9.96
C ARG A 189 11.84 10.99 11.36
N GLU A 190 11.12 11.36 12.43
CA GLU A 190 11.39 10.86 13.78
C GLU A 190 10.84 9.46 14.01
N PHE A 191 9.84 9.04 13.23
CA PHE A 191 9.37 7.67 13.22
C PHE A 191 10.40 6.79 12.48
N PRO A 192 10.90 5.70 13.09
CA PRO A 192 11.75 4.74 12.39
C PRO A 192 11.19 4.30 11.03
N THR A 193 9.88 4.08 10.93
CA THR A 193 9.24 3.72 9.65
C THR A 193 9.30 4.87 8.64
N GLY A 194 9.01 6.11 9.07
CA GLY A 194 9.06 7.28 8.20
C GLY A 194 10.48 7.62 7.74
N ALA A 195 11.47 7.48 8.62
CA ALA A 195 12.89 7.59 8.28
C ALA A 195 13.33 6.54 7.26
N ALA A 196 12.96 5.26 7.48
CA ALA A 196 13.31 4.18 6.56
C ALA A 196 12.70 4.39 5.16
N MET A 197 11.44 4.85 5.09
CA MET A 197 10.82 5.21 3.81
C MET A 197 11.52 6.40 3.15
N ASP A 198 11.82 7.44 3.92
CA ASP A 198 12.54 8.61 3.44
C ASP A 198 14.04 8.37 3.20
N ASP A 199 14.62 7.24 3.58
CA ASP A 199 15.99 6.89 3.20
C ASP A 199 16.00 6.02 1.94
N ARG A 200 15.02 5.12 1.81
CA ARG A 200 14.87 4.21 0.65
C ARG A 200 14.39 4.91 -0.61
N HIS A 201 13.83 6.12 -0.53
CA HIS A 201 13.30 6.81 -1.70
C HIS A 201 14.28 7.03 -2.86
N ARG A 202 15.59 7.04 -2.60
CA ARG A 202 16.60 7.19 -3.66
C ARG A 202 16.60 6.00 -4.62
N GLU A 203 16.08 4.86 -4.17
CA GLU A 203 15.88 3.65 -4.97
C GLU A 203 14.57 3.70 -5.79
N TRP A 204 13.71 4.69 -5.53
CA TRP A 204 12.36 4.76 -6.08
C TRP A 204 12.35 5.58 -7.36
N ASN A 205 12.76 4.94 -8.45
CA ASN A 205 12.67 5.51 -9.80
C ASN A 205 11.64 4.72 -10.60
N ALA A 206 10.36 5.06 -10.44
CA ALA A 206 9.32 4.52 -11.30
C ALA A 206 9.44 5.14 -12.70
N SER A 207 9.58 4.29 -13.72
CA SER A 207 9.45 4.73 -15.11
C SER A 207 8.00 5.08 -15.43
N GLN A 208 7.79 5.91 -16.46
CA GLN A 208 6.45 6.22 -16.96
C GLN A 208 5.68 4.94 -17.34
N GLU A 209 6.37 3.98 -17.97
CA GLU A 209 5.82 2.67 -18.32
C GLU A 209 5.36 1.89 -17.08
N ALA A 210 6.16 1.86 -16.00
CA ALA A 210 5.77 1.19 -14.76
C ALA A 210 4.54 1.84 -14.10
N ILE A 211 4.39 3.16 -14.22
CA ILE A 211 3.21 3.88 -13.73
C ILE A 211 1.97 3.51 -14.54
N GLU A 212 2.08 3.42 -15.86
CA GLU A 212 0.98 3.03 -16.74
C GLU A 212 0.51 1.60 -16.47
N VAL A 213 1.44 0.66 -16.32
CA VAL A 213 1.15 -0.72 -15.92
C VAL A 213 0.47 -0.75 -14.54
N ALA A 214 1.00 0.00 -13.56
CA ALA A 214 0.38 0.06 -12.24
C ALA A 214 -1.03 0.67 -12.28
N ARG A 215 -1.28 1.69 -13.11
CA ARG A 215 -2.62 2.27 -13.32
C ARG A 215 -3.59 1.25 -13.92
N ALA A 216 -3.16 0.48 -14.92
CA ALA A 216 -3.99 -0.57 -15.53
C ALA A 216 -4.44 -1.62 -14.51
N ILE A 217 -3.53 -2.05 -13.64
CA ILE A 217 -3.85 -2.98 -12.54
C ILE A 217 -4.75 -2.32 -11.51
N PHE A 218 -4.46 -1.08 -11.13
CA PHE A 218 -5.22 -0.36 -10.12
C PHE A 218 -6.70 -0.18 -10.51
N ILE A 219 -7.00 0.09 -11.77
CA ILE A 219 -8.38 0.12 -12.30
C ILE A 219 -9.12 -1.20 -12.00
N ASN A 220 -8.43 -2.34 -12.10
CA ASN A 220 -9.02 -3.64 -11.79
C ASN A 220 -9.10 -3.92 -10.29
N VAL A 221 -8.19 -3.38 -9.47
CA VAL A 221 -8.29 -3.40 -8.00
C VAL A 221 -9.58 -2.71 -7.55
N GLU A 222 -9.89 -1.54 -8.13
CA GLU A 222 -11.14 -0.80 -7.87
C GLU A 222 -12.37 -1.63 -8.27
N LYS A 223 -12.38 -2.14 -9.51
CA LYS A 223 -13.50 -2.94 -10.05
C LYS A 223 -13.75 -4.25 -9.30
N THR A 224 -12.75 -4.81 -8.64
CA THR A 224 -12.87 -6.07 -7.88
C THR A 224 -13.24 -5.84 -6.41
N ASN A 225 -13.24 -4.59 -5.95
CA ASN A 225 -13.50 -4.23 -4.56
C ASN A 225 -12.60 -5.04 -3.60
N LEU A 226 -11.33 -5.16 -3.99
CA LEU A 226 -10.33 -5.99 -3.30
C LEU A 226 -9.66 -5.26 -2.15
N LEU A 227 -9.52 -3.94 -2.24
CA LEU A 227 -8.91 -3.07 -1.23
C LEU A 227 -9.99 -2.35 -0.41
N ILE A 228 -9.73 -2.06 0.87
CA ILE A 228 -10.57 -1.14 1.66
C ILE A 228 -10.64 0.21 0.93
N ALA A 229 -11.86 0.73 0.74
CA ALA A 229 -12.13 1.92 -0.05
C ALA A 229 -11.35 3.16 0.41
N GLU A 230 -11.04 3.27 1.70
CA GLU A 230 -10.26 4.39 2.28
C GLU A 230 -8.87 4.56 1.62
N TYR A 231 -8.29 3.50 1.08
CA TYR A 231 -6.95 3.53 0.48
C TYR A 231 -6.94 3.81 -1.03
N LEU A 232 -8.10 3.78 -1.70
CA LEU A 232 -8.16 3.99 -3.15
C LEU A 232 -7.73 5.41 -3.56
N PRO A 233 -8.22 6.50 -2.91
CA PRO A 233 -7.79 7.86 -3.28
C PRO A 233 -6.29 8.06 -3.10
N LEU A 234 -5.70 7.46 -2.06
CA LEU A 234 -4.27 7.53 -1.76
C LEU A 234 -3.42 6.96 -2.91
N ILE A 235 -3.73 5.74 -3.35
CA ILE A 235 -3.01 5.09 -4.47
C ILE A 235 -3.26 5.83 -5.78
N ALA A 236 -4.49 6.29 -6.02
CA ALA A 236 -4.83 7.06 -7.22
C ALA A 236 -4.00 8.36 -7.32
N ARG A 237 -3.90 9.14 -6.24
CA ARG A 237 -3.08 10.37 -6.18
C ARG A 237 -1.59 10.08 -6.37
N ALA A 238 -1.10 8.97 -5.81
CA ALA A 238 0.28 8.54 -5.97
C ALA A 238 0.61 8.18 -7.41
N LEU A 239 -0.28 7.44 -8.07
CA LEU A 239 -0.13 7.06 -9.48
C LEU A 239 -0.43 8.21 -10.45
N LYS A 240 -1.08 9.30 -10.03
CA LYS A 240 -1.39 10.47 -10.87
C LYS A 240 -0.16 11.28 -11.25
N SER A 241 1.00 11.05 -10.61
CA SER A 241 2.21 11.84 -10.80
C SER A 241 2.63 11.96 -12.27
N ASP A 242 2.29 13.09 -12.87
CA ASP A 242 2.74 13.60 -14.17
C ASP A 242 4.09 14.31 -14.06
N ASP A 243 4.45 14.72 -12.84
CA ASP A 243 5.71 15.39 -12.52
C ASP A 243 6.80 14.41 -12.06
N LEU A 244 7.34 13.63 -12.99
CA LEU A 244 8.50 12.76 -12.70
C LEU A 244 9.83 13.54 -12.61
N GLU A 245 9.82 14.82 -12.96
CA GLU A 245 10.98 15.69 -12.84
C GLU A 245 11.24 16.12 -11.39
N SER A 246 10.18 16.25 -10.58
CA SER A 246 10.32 16.55 -9.15
C SER A 246 10.69 15.33 -8.29
N VAL A 247 11.44 15.58 -7.22
CA VAL A 247 11.83 14.53 -6.26
C VAL A 247 10.58 13.96 -5.56
N GLN A 248 9.64 14.82 -5.19
CA GLN A 248 8.41 14.40 -4.51
C GLN A 248 7.46 13.66 -5.45
N GLY A 249 7.38 14.06 -6.73
CA GLY A 249 6.64 13.31 -7.74
C GLY A 249 7.20 11.90 -7.94
N ARG A 250 8.52 11.74 -8.05
CA ARG A 250 9.16 10.40 -8.12
C ARG A 250 8.90 9.56 -6.86
N LYS A 251 8.99 10.15 -5.67
CA LYS A 251 8.65 9.49 -4.40
C LYS A 251 7.23 8.95 -4.40
N SER A 252 6.26 9.80 -4.74
CA SER A 252 4.84 9.47 -4.78
C SER A 252 4.57 8.36 -5.82
N ALA A 253 5.08 8.51 -7.04
CA ALA A 253 4.96 7.52 -8.11
C ALA A 253 5.56 6.16 -7.72
N GLY A 254 6.78 6.15 -7.19
CA GLY A 254 7.47 4.94 -6.75
C GLY A 254 6.74 4.21 -5.62
N TRP A 255 6.17 4.96 -4.66
CA TRP A 255 5.31 4.40 -3.63
C TRP A 255 4.03 3.79 -4.23
N GLY A 256 3.37 4.48 -5.16
CA GLY A 256 2.16 4.00 -5.83
C GLY A 256 2.41 2.70 -6.60
N VAL A 257 3.44 2.67 -7.45
CA VAL A 257 3.85 1.48 -8.22
C VAL A 257 4.21 0.32 -7.29
N GLY A 258 5.02 0.57 -6.27
CA GLY A 258 5.39 -0.46 -5.28
C GLY A 258 4.17 -1.03 -4.56
N THR A 259 3.21 -0.18 -4.20
CA THR A 259 1.98 -0.60 -3.51
C THR A 259 1.11 -1.46 -4.42
N VAL A 260 0.89 -1.06 -5.66
CA VAL A 260 0.13 -1.87 -6.63
C VAL A 260 0.82 -3.21 -6.89
N LYS A 261 2.15 -3.22 -7.01
CA LYS A 261 2.93 -4.46 -7.16
C LYS A 261 2.73 -5.40 -5.98
N ARG A 262 2.78 -4.88 -4.75
CA ARG A 262 2.49 -5.67 -3.54
C ARG A 262 1.04 -6.19 -3.52
N ILE A 263 0.06 -5.40 -3.94
CA ILE A 263 -1.35 -5.85 -4.07
C ILE A 263 -1.46 -6.98 -5.10
N GLY A 264 -0.79 -6.85 -6.25
CA GLY A 264 -0.75 -7.88 -7.29
C GLY A 264 -0.19 -9.21 -6.77
N LEU A 265 0.98 -9.17 -6.12
CA LEU A 265 1.59 -10.34 -5.50
C LEU A 265 0.72 -10.96 -4.40
N ALA A 266 0.14 -10.13 -3.52
CA ALA A 266 -0.80 -10.60 -2.50
C ALA A 266 -2.04 -11.26 -3.11
N SER A 267 -2.50 -10.77 -4.26
CA SER A 267 -3.64 -11.35 -4.99
C SER A 267 -3.30 -12.72 -5.58
N ILE A 268 -2.11 -12.87 -6.15
CA ILE A 268 -1.62 -14.16 -6.65
C ILE A 268 -1.56 -15.17 -5.51
N ILE A 269 -0.99 -14.79 -4.38
CA ILE A 269 -0.91 -15.65 -3.18
C ILE A 269 -2.31 -16.02 -2.69
N ALA A 270 -3.20 -15.04 -2.50
CA ALA A 270 -4.55 -15.25 -1.98
C ALA A 270 -5.45 -16.06 -2.94
N ALA A 271 -5.29 -15.91 -4.25
CA ALA A 271 -6.01 -16.71 -5.22
C ALA A 271 -5.53 -18.18 -5.19
N SER A 272 -4.23 -18.40 -5.03
CA SER A 272 -3.61 -19.72 -5.10
C SER A 272 -3.92 -20.63 -3.91
N THR A 273 -4.28 -20.07 -2.76
CA THR A 273 -4.67 -20.85 -1.57
C THR A 273 -6.00 -21.59 -1.75
N VAL A 274 -6.91 -21.12 -2.60
CA VAL A 274 -8.18 -21.80 -2.90
C VAL A 274 -7.99 -22.85 -4.00
N THR A 275 -7.18 -22.55 -5.02
CA THR A 275 -6.92 -23.45 -6.14
C THR A 275 -6.10 -24.69 -5.75
N GLY A 276 -5.27 -24.59 -4.72
CA GLY A 276 -4.46 -25.70 -4.20
C GLY A 276 -5.17 -26.64 -3.23
N GLY A 277 -6.48 -26.52 -3.02
CA GLY A 277 -7.23 -27.41 -2.11
C GLY A 277 -6.91 -27.24 -0.62
N LEU A 278 -6.24 -26.16 -0.21
CA LEU A 278 -5.77 -25.94 1.16
C LEU A 278 -6.86 -25.50 2.15
N VAL A 279 -8.09 -25.24 1.67
CA VAL A 279 -9.23 -24.83 2.51
C VAL A 279 -10.36 -25.84 2.36
N GLY A 280 -10.10 -27.09 2.74
CA GLY A 280 -11.10 -28.15 2.87
C GLY A 280 -11.54 -28.34 4.32
N GLY A 281 -12.81 -28.05 4.61
CA GLY A 281 -13.54 -28.58 5.77
C GLY A 281 -13.29 -27.93 7.14
N ALA A 282 -14.11 -26.94 7.51
CA ALA A 282 -14.39 -26.67 8.92
C ALA A 282 -15.74 -25.98 9.11
N THR A 283 -16.60 -26.54 9.97
CA THR A 283 -17.90 -25.99 10.37
C THR A 283 -17.76 -25.20 11.67
N GLY A 284 -18.45 -24.05 11.80
CA GLY A 284 -18.43 -23.16 12.98
C GLY A 284 -17.92 -21.75 12.70
N GLU A 285 -17.40 -21.02 13.71
CA GLU A 285 -16.74 -19.70 13.54
C GLU A 285 -15.58 -19.75 12.50
N VAL A 286 -15.00 -20.94 12.30
CA VAL A 286 -14.04 -21.22 11.23
C VAL A 286 -14.70 -21.06 9.84
N GLY A 287 -15.99 -21.36 9.70
CA GLY A 287 -16.75 -21.18 8.47
C GLY A 287 -16.94 -19.72 8.07
N ALA A 288 -17.08 -18.79 9.02
CA ALA A 288 -17.16 -17.36 8.71
C ALA A 288 -15.82 -16.81 8.22
N GLU A 289 -14.72 -17.25 8.83
CA GLU A 289 -13.37 -16.91 8.38
C GLU A 289 -13.02 -17.56 7.05
N ILE A 290 -13.38 -18.84 6.85
CA ILE A 290 -13.28 -19.53 5.55
C ILE A 290 -14.08 -18.77 4.50
N THR A 291 -15.33 -18.37 4.79
CA THR A 291 -16.17 -17.62 3.85
C THR A 291 -15.53 -16.29 3.46
N ARG A 292 -14.98 -15.55 4.43
CA ARG A 292 -14.26 -14.29 4.16
C ARG A 292 -13.02 -14.51 3.31
N GLN A 293 -12.26 -15.56 3.61
CA GLN A 293 -11.07 -15.93 2.83
C GLN A 293 -11.47 -16.37 1.42
N THR A 294 -12.53 -17.15 1.25
CA THR A 294 -13.06 -17.52 -0.07
C THR A 294 -13.49 -16.29 -0.87
N GLN A 295 -14.19 -15.33 -0.24
CA GLN A 295 -14.56 -14.07 -0.89
C GLN A 295 -13.34 -13.25 -1.33
N LEU A 296 -12.33 -13.16 -0.47
CA LEU A 296 -11.08 -12.47 -0.78
C LEU A 296 -10.35 -13.16 -1.93
N SER A 297 -10.20 -14.48 -1.87
CA SER A 297 -9.56 -15.30 -2.91
C SER A 297 -10.29 -15.22 -4.24
N ASP A 298 -11.63 -15.17 -4.25
CA ASP A 298 -12.40 -14.99 -5.48
C ASP A 298 -12.21 -13.60 -6.09
N LYS A 299 -12.21 -12.54 -5.27
CA LYS A 299 -11.87 -11.19 -5.74
C LYS A 299 -10.45 -11.12 -6.27
N ALA A 300 -9.50 -11.75 -5.57
CA ALA A 300 -8.10 -11.81 -5.95
C ALA A 300 -7.92 -12.57 -7.27
N ALA A 301 -8.57 -13.71 -7.44
CA ALA A 301 -8.56 -14.47 -8.70
C ALA A 301 -9.14 -13.65 -9.86
N LYS A 302 -10.24 -12.91 -9.62
CA LYS A 302 -10.81 -11.99 -10.63
C LYS A 302 -9.83 -10.88 -11.01
N LEU A 303 -9.08 -10.32 -10.06
CA LEU A 303 -8.04 -9.34 -10.35
C LEU A 303 -6.92 -9.98 -11.18
N VAL A 304 -6.40 -11.12 -10.74
CA VAL A 304 -5.31 -11.83 -11.43
C VAL A 304 -5.67 -12.13 -12.88
N LEU A 305 -6.89 -12.63 -13.13
CA LEU A 305 -7.35 -12.95 -14.48
C LEU A 305 -7.56 -11.71 -15.36
N LYS A 306 -8.01 -10.59 -14.78
CA LYS A 306 -8.24 -9.33 -15.51
C LYS A 306 -6.96 -8.54 -15.77
N SER A 307 -5.91 -8.76 -14.98
CA SER A 307 -4.64 -8.02 -15.03
C SER A 307 -3.44 -8.93 -15.31
N LYS A 308 -3.64 -10.09 -15.93
CA LYS A 308 -2.59 -11.11 -16.07
C LYS A 308 -1.34 -10.58 -16.79
N ASP A 309 -1.54 -9.90 -17.92
CA ASP A 309 -0.44 -9.43 -18.77
C ASP A 309 0.31 -8.30 -18.04
N ASP A 310 -0.44 -7.39 -17.39
CA ASP A 310 0.12 -6.32 -16.57
C ASP A 310 0.88 -6.85 -15.33
N LEU A 311 0.38 -7.92 -14.69
CA LEU A 311 1.03 -8.55 -13.53
C LEU A 311 2.34 -9.22 -13.92
N ILE A 312 2.38 -9.85 -15.10
CA ILE A 312 3.61 -10.41 -15.68
C ILE A 312 4.58 -9.27 -15.98
N GLU A 313 4.12 -8.21 -16.66
CA GLU A 313 4.91 -7.02 -16.99
C GLU A 313 5.57 -6.40 -15.74
N MET A 314 4.78 -6.15 -14.70
CA MET A 314 5.24 -5.56 -13.45
C MET A 314 6.23 -6.46 -12.66
N SER A 315 6.29 -7.75 -12.99
CA SER A 315 7.22 -8.71 -12.40
C SER A 315 8.55 -8.83 -13.16
N LYS A 316 8.72 -8.21 -14.33
CA LYS A 316 9.90 -8.39 -15.20
C LYS A 316 11.25 -8.11 -14.53
N ASP A 317 11.30 -7.15 -13.61
CA ASP A 317 12.52 -6.81 -12.87
C ASP A 317 12.75 -7.67 -11.62
N ALA A 318 11.86 -8.63 -11.35
CA ALA A 318 12.01 -9.55 -10.23
C ALA A 318 13.01 -10.68 -10.54
N PRO A 319 13.60 -11.31 -9.51
CA PRO A 319 14.38 -12.53 -9.66
C PRO A 319 13.63 -13.61 -10.46
N ALA A 320 14.37 -14.47 -11.18
CA ALA A 320 13.80 -15.46 -12.09
C ALA A 320 12.82 -16.42 -11.41
N ASP A 321 13.10 -16.82 -10.18
CA ASP A 321 12.21 -17.65 -9.35
C ASP A 321 10.87 -16.97 -9.06
N ILE A 322 10.88 -15.65 -8.81
CA ILE A 322 9.67 -14.85 -8.60
C ILE A 322 8.87 -14.71 -9.88
N ARG A 323 9.53 -14.43 -11.02
CA ARG A 323 8.88 -14.33 -12.33
C ARG A 323 8.19 -15.63 -12.72
N ASN A 324 8.92 -16.74 -12.62
CA ASN A 324 8.38 -18.07 -12.92
C ASN A 324 7.21 -18.40 -12.00
N ALA A 325 7.31 -18.11 -10.69
CA ALA A 325 6.21 -18.31 -9.76
C ALA A 325 4.96 -17.50 -10.15
N VAL A 326 5.11 -16.21 -10.49
CA VAL A 326 3.99 -15.36 -10.96
C VAL A 326 3.30 -15.98 -12.18
N GLU A 327 4.05 -16.34 -13.21
CA GLU A 327 3.50 -16.95 -14.42
C GLU A 327 2.81 -18.29 -14.15
N ASP A 328 3.42 -19.15 -13.35
CA ASP A 328 2.89 -20.47 -13.03
C ASP A 328 1.58 -20.37 -12.23
N PHE A 329 1.51 -19.46 -11.25
CA PHE A 329 0.27 -19.25 -10.51
C PHE A 329 -0.85 -18.67 -11.37
N ILE A 330 -0.54 -17.71 -12.26
CA ILE A 330 -1.52 -17.17 -13.22
C ILE A 330 -2.10 -18.31 -14.07
N LYS A 331 -1.26 -19.16 -14.65
CA LYS A 331 -1.69 -20.32 -15.46
C LYS A 331 -2.55 -21.29 -14.66
N ARG A 332 -2.17 -21.58 -13.41
CA ARG A 332 -2.96 -22.46 -12.51
C ARG A 332 -4.34 -21.87 -12.22
N ILE A 333 -4.44 -20.57 -11.96
CA ILE A 333 -5.71 -19.88 -11.73
C ILE A 333 -6.58 -19.90 -12.99
N GLU A 334 -6.01 -19.64 -14.17
CA GLU A 334 -6.72 -19.74 -15.46
C GLU A 334 -7.31 -21.14 -15.69
N ASN A 335 -6.53 -22.19 -15.44
CA ASN A 335 -6.96 -23.57 -15.65
C ASN A 335 -8.05 -24.02 -14.66
N SER A 336 -8.09 -23.44 -13.47
CA SER A 336 -9.09 -23.80 -12.44
C SER A 336 -10.49 -23.20 -12.64
N LYS A 337 -10.61 -22.20 -13.54
CA LYS A 337 -11.88 -21.52 -13.84
C LYS A 337 -12.46 -21.94 -15.20
N ARG A 338 -11.83 -22.88 -15.91
CA ARG A 338 -12.34 -23.54 -17.12
C ARG A 338 -13.12 -24.80 -16.75
#